data_AF-A0AAV1K3S5-F1
#
_entry.id   AF-A0AAV1K3S5-F1
#
_cell.length_a   1.000
_cell.length_b   1.000
_cell.length_c   1.000
_cell.angle_alpha   90.00
_cell.angle_beta   90.00
_cell.angle_gamma   90.00
#
_symmetry.space_group_name_H-M   'P 1'
#
loop_
_entity.id
_entity.type
_entity.pdbx_description
1 polymer ?
#
loop_
_entity_poly.entity_id
_entity_poly.type
_entity_poly.pdbx_seq_one_letter_code
_entity_poly.pdbx_strand_id
1 'polypeptide(L)'
;MHSAQQLQIELKNELVKTNQLLHSLSRELQKIKSLTMIDGELDTNVKQNASVMAELAKLQAIDIANLPPLERLPPQLNESHQTNQNLSYEQHETFRSSMDDS
;
A
#
# COMPACT_ATOMS: atom_id res chain seq x y z
N MET A 1 34.09 32.27 -2.70
CA MET A 1 34.68 30.94 -2.43
C MET A 1 33.80 30.06 -1.53
N HIS A 2 32.46 30.15 -1.60
CA HIS A 2 31.57 29.36 -0.74
C HIS A 2 30.83 28.20 -1.44
N SER A 3 30.84 28.12 -2.79
CA SER A 3 30.03 27.12 -3.49
C SER A 3 30.55 25.68 -3.35
N ALA A 4 31.87 25.46 -3.31
CA ALA A 4 32.43 24.11 -3.21
C ALA A 4 32.17 23.46 -1.83
N GLN A 5 32.23 24.25 -0.76
CA GLN A 5 31.92 23.79 0.61
C GLN A 5 30.42 23.51 0.77
N GLN A 6 29.57 24.37 0.19
CA GLN A 6 28.13 24.18 0.17
C GLN A 6 27.74 22.88 -0.56
N LEU A 7 28.30 22.68 -1.75
CA LEU A 7 28.08 21.47 -2.55
C LEU A 7 28.53 20.20 -1.80
N GLN A 8 29.65 20.26 -1.08
CA GLN A 8 30.14 19.15 -0.28
C GLN A 8 29.17 18.78 0.86
N ILE A 9 28.57 19.79 1.51
CA ILE A 9 27.57 19.59 2.57
C ILE A 9 26.29 18.99 1.97
N GLU A 10 25.83 19.51 0.84
CA GLU A 10 24.64 19.00 0.15
C GLU A 10 24.81 17.54 -0.28
N LEU A 11 25.95 17.19 -0.89
CA LEU A 11 26.27 15.81 -1.27
C LEU A 11 26.30 14.88 -0.05
N LYS A 12 26.90 15.32 1.06
CA LYS A 12 26.94 14.53 2.30
C LYS A 12 25.53 14.30 2.85
N ASN A 13 24.70 15.35 2.85
CA ASN A 13 23.32 15.26 3.33
C ASN A 13 22.50 14.31 2.45
N GLU A 14 22.64 14.41 1.14
CA GLU A 14 21.91 13.57 0.19
C GLU A 14 22.34 12.11 0.29
N LEU A 15 23.64 11.85 0.51
CA LEU A 15 24.15 10.50 0.76
C LEU A 15 23.54 9.90 2.04
N VAL A 16 23.48 10.69 3.13
CA VAL A 16 22.88 10.24 4.40
C VAL A 16 21.39 9.94 4.22
N LYS A 17 20.64 10.83 3.57
CA LYS A 17 19.22 10.63 3.27
C LYS A 17 18.99 9.40 2.42
N THR A 18 19.76 9.25 1.34
CA THR A 18 19.66 8.09 0.44
C THR A 18 19.95 6.79 1.19
N ASN A 19 20.96 6.78 2.05
CA ASN A 19 21.31 5.60 2.84
C ASN A 19 20.20 5.24 3.85
N GLN A 20 19.63 6.23 4.54
CA GLN A 20 18.47 6.03 5.41
C GLN A 20 17.26 5.48 4.65
N LEU A 21 17.00 5.99 3.45
CA LEU A 21 15.92 5.51 2.58
C LEU A 21 16.15 4.05 2.18
N LEU A 22 17.38 3.68 1.77
CA LEU A 22 17.73 2.30 1.44
C LEU A 22 17.53 1.35 2.62
N HIS A 23 17.89 1.76 3.83
CA HIS A 23 17.61 0.97 5.03
C HIS A 23 16.12 0.78 5.29
N SER A 24 15.31 1.81 5.10
CA SER A 24 13.85 1.72 5.24
C SER A 24 13.24 0.80 4.18
N LEU A 25 13.63 0.95 2.91
CA LEU A 25 13.19 0.08 1.82
C LEU A 25 13.58 -1.38 2.08
N SER A 26 14.80 -1.63 2.53
CA SER A 26 15.27 -2.98 2.87
C SER A 26 14.39 -3.62 3.94
N ARG A 27 14.04 -2.88 5.01
CA ARG A 27 13.14 -3.38 6.06
C ARG A 27 11.75 -3.70 5.54
N GLU A 28 11.16 -2.80 4.75
CA GLU A 28 9.83 -3.05 4.18
C GLU A 28 9.82 -4.25 3.22
N LEU A 29 10.86 -4.43 2.41
CA LEU A 29 11.01 -5.61 1.56
C LEU A 29 11.13 -6.91 2.36
N GLN A 30 11.81 -6.89 3.52
CA GLN A 30 11.86 -8.06 4.39
C GLN A 30 10.48 -8.39 4.99
N LYS A 31 9.68 -7.39 5.36
CA LYS A 31 8.29 -7.61 5.83
C LYS A 31 7.42 -8.18 4.72
N ILE A 32 7.49 -7.62 3.51
CA ILE A 32 6.74 -8.15 2.35
C ILE A 32 7.15 -9.60 2.12
N LYS A 33 8.44 -9.91 2.17
CA LYS A 33 8.94 -11.28 2.03
C LYS A 33 8.39 -12.22 3.10
N SER A 34 8.44 -11.86 4.39
CA SER A 34 7.92 -12.72 5.47
C SER A 34 6.40 -12.96 5.36
N LEU A 35 5.67 -11.94 4.91
CA LEU A 35 4.22 -12.04 4.67
C LEU A 35 3.88 -12.95 3.48
N THR A 36 4.63 -12.84 2.38
CA THR A 36 4.24 -13.42 1.07
C THR A 36 4.98 -14.68 0.67
N MET A 37 6.05 -15.07 1.38
CA MET A 37 6.76 -16.30 1.07
C MET A 37 5.88 -17.54 1.26
N ILE A 38 6.26 -18.63 0.59
CA ILE A 38 5.67 -19.95 0.82
C ILE A 38 5.87 -20.30 2.31
N ASP A 39 4.81 -20.77 2.96
CA ASP A 39 4.74 -20.96 4.41
C ASP A 39 4.97 -19.67 5.24
N GLY A 40 4.87 -18.51 4.61
CA GLY A 40 4.81 -17.21 5.28
C GLY A 40 3.48 -16.99 5.99
N GLU A 41 3.32 -15.81 6.58
CA GLU A 41 2.13 -15.47 7.38
C GLU A 41 0.84 -15.57 6.58
N LEU A 42 0.82 -15.07 5.33
CA LEU A 42 -0.37 -15.12 4.49
C LEU A 42 -0.78 -16.55 4.15
N ASP A 43 0.17 -17.38 3.70
CA ASP A 43 -0.09 -18.76 3.32
C ASP A 43 -0.58 -19.59 4.52
N THR A 44 0.04 -19.40 5.69
CA THR A 44 -0.38 -20.01 6.95
C THR A 44 -1.81 -19.62 7.31
N ASN A 45 -2.13 -18.32 7.23
CA ASN A 45 -3.48 -17.82 7.54
C ASN A 45 -4.54 -18.35 6.55
N VAL A 46 -4.22 -18.42 5.26
CA VAL A 46 -5.11 -18.99 4.25
C VAL A 46 -5.39 -20.47 4.54
N LYS A 47 -4.35 -21.26 4.84
CA LYS A 47 -4.50 -22.68 5.20
C LYS A 47 -5.35 -22.86 6.46
N GLN A 48 -5.11 -22.05 7.50
CA GLN A 48 -5.88 -22.11 8.74
C GLN A 48 -7.35 -21.73 8.51
N ASN A 49 -7.62 -20.65 7.77
CA ASN A 49 -8.98 -20.24 7.44
C ASN A 49 -9.73 -21.31 6.63
N ALA A 50 -9.05 -21.93 5.65
CA ALA A 50 -9.63 -23.04 4.89
C ALA A 50 -9.97 -24.24 5.79
N SER A 51 -9.10 -24.56 6.75
CA SER A 51 -9.36 -25.63 7.74
C SER A 51 -10.58 -25.33 8.60
N VAL A 52 -10.68 -24.12 9.14
CA VAL A 52 -11.83 -23.68 9.95
C VAL A 52 -13.12 -23.71 9.13
N MET A 53 -13.09 -23.24 7.89
CA MET A 53 -14.25 -23.33 6.99
C MET A 53 -14.67 -24.77 6.74
N ALA A 54 -13.72 -25.69 6.54
CA ALA A 54 -14.01 -27.10 6.36
C ALA A 54 -14.61 -27.75 7.62
N GLU A 55 -14.17 -27.35 8.81
CA GLU A 55 -14.76 -27.80 10.07
C GLU A 55 -16.18 -27.27 10.27
N LEU A 56 -16.41 -25.98 9.99
CA LEU A 56 -17.74 -25.38 10.04
C LEU A 56 -18.71 -26.06 9.06
N ALA A 57 -18.24 -26.37 7.85
CA ALA A 57 -19.01 -27.11 6.84
C ALA A 57 -19.33 -28.56 7.25
N LYS A 58 -18.54 -29.17 8.15
CA LYS A 58 -18.86 -30.50 8.72
C LYS A 58 -19.85 -30.42 9.87
N LEU A 59 -19.80 -29.34 10.67
CA LEU A 59 -20.70 -29.11 11.81
C LEU A 59 -22.11 -28.74 11.34
N GLN A 60 -22.20 -28.01 10.24
CA GLN A 60 -23.45 -27.80 9.55
C GLN A 60 -23.66 -29.00 8.62
N ALA A 61 -24.54 -29.95 8.96
CA ALA A 61 -25.00 -30.97 8.01
C ALA A 61 -25.81 -30.31 6.87
N ILE A 62 -25.14 -29.52 6.03
CA ILE A 62 -25.68 -28.83 4.87
C ILE A 62 -25.36 -29.68 3.65
N ASP A 63 -26.41 -30.03 2.92
CA ASP A 63 -26.30 -30.67 1.61
C ASP A 63 -25.72 -29.67 0.59
N ILE A 64 -24.39 -29.75 0.42
CA ILE A 64 -23.64 -28.91 -0.51
C ILE A 64 -23.98 -29.19 -1.98
N ALA A 65 -24.66 -30.32 -2.28
CA ALA A 65 -24.99 -30.71 -3.64
C ALA A 65 -26.11 -29.85 -4.26
N ASN A 66 -26.89 -29.14 -3.43
CA ASN A 66 -28.02 -28.31 -3.85
C ASN A 66 -27.83 -26.81 -3.60
N LEU A 67 -26.60 -26.35 -3.35
CA LEU A 67 -26.37 -24.92 -3.17
C LEU A 67 -26.54 -24.18 -4.51
N PRO A 68 -27.33 -23.09 -4.55
CA PRO A 68 -27.44 -22.26 -5.75
C PRO A 68 -26.07 -21.64 -6.10
N PRO A 69 -25.78 -21.41 -7.39
CA PRO A 69 -24.53 -20.78 -7.80
C PRO A 69 -24.37 -19.41 -7.14
N LEU A 70 -23.17 -19.12 -6.64
CA LEU A 70 -22.82 -17.81 -6.11
C LEU A 70 -22.86 -16.77 -7.24
N GLU A 71 -23.92 -15.96 -7.27
CA GLU A 71 -23.96 -14.76 -8.08
C GLU A 71 -22.98 -13.74 -7.50
N ARG A 72 -22.03 -13.29 -8.32
CA ARG A 72 -21.15 -12.20 -7.94
C ARG A 72 -21.98 -10.93 -7.86
N LEU A 73 -22.29 -10.49 -6.64
CA LEU A 73 -22.85 -9.16 -6.43
C LEU A 73 -21.85 -8.14 -7.00
N PRO A 74 -22.27 -7.26 -7.92
CA PRO A 74 -21.40 -6.20 -8.42
C PRO A 74 -20.93 -5.35 -7.22
N PRO A 75 -19.68 -4.86 -7.25
CA PRO A 75 -19.13 -4.08 -6.15
C PRO A 75 -20.04 -2.90 -5.87
N GLN A 76 -20.75 -2.93 -4.74
CA GLN A 76 -21.45 -1.77 -4.25
C GLN A 76 -20.38 -0.79 -3.79
N LEU A 77 -20.19 0.30 -4.55
CA LEU A 77 -19.45 1.47 -4.12
C LEU A 77 -20.12 1.96 -2.83
N ASN A 78 -19.48 1.65 -1.71
CA ASN A 78 -19.95 2.01 -0.39
C ASN A 78 -19.69 3.52 -0.20
N GLU A 79 -20.58 4.35 -0.74
CA GLU A 79 -20.68 5.76 -0.38
C GLU A 79 -21.15 5.84 1.07
N SER A 80 -20.23 5.77 2.04
CA SER A 80 -20.33 6.45 3.33
C SER A 80 -19.18 6.05 4.26
N HIS A 81 -18.44 7.07 4.69
CA HIS A 81 -17.55 7.15 5.86
C HIS A 81 -16.05 6.92 5.63
N GLN A 82 -15.35 8.04 5.38
CA GLN A 82 -14.07 8.51 5.95
C GLN A 82 -13.60 9.69 5.07
N THR A 83 -13.23 10.90 5.49
CA THR A 83 -12.82 11.47 6.78
C THR A 83 -12.90 12.99 6.71
N ASN A 84 -13.08 13.58 7.89
CA ASN A 84 -13.08 15.00 8.20
C ASN A 84 -11.69 15.67 7.97
N GLN A 85 -11.71 16.94 7.55
CA GLN A 85 -10.71 18.02 7.80
C GLN A 85 -9.25 17.84 7.36
N ASN A 86 -8.86 18.53 6.29
CA ASN A 86 -7.86 19.60 6.44
C ASN A 86 -8.02 20.67 5.34
N LEU A 87 -8.09 21.93 5.77
CA LEU A 87 -8.08 23.12 4.94
C LEU A 87 -6.67 23.37 4.39
N SER A 88 -6.61 24.04 3.24
CA SER A 88 -5.77 25.23 2.97
C SER A 88 -4.76 25.12 1.81
N TYR A 89 -4.97 26.03 0.85
CA TYR A 89 -4.08 26.53 -0.22
C TYR A 89 -3.81 25.65 -1.45
N GLU A 90 -4.76 25.68 -2.40
CA GLU A 90 -4.43 25.72 -3.83
C GLU A 90 -5.00 27.02 -4.42
N GLN A 91 -4.34 28.13 -4.06
CA GLN A 91 -4.46 29.41 -4.73
C GLN A 91 -3.39 29.46 -5.83
N HIS A 92 -3.84 29.52 -7.09
CA HIS A 92 -3.15 30.03 -8.27
C HIS A 92 -1.91 29.27 -8.80
N GLU A 93 -2.16 28.19 -9.54
CA GLU A 93 -1.28 27.82 -10.66
C GLU A 93 -1.38 28.90 -11.75
N THR A 94 -0.25 29.58 -11.96
CA THR A 94 0.30 29.90 -13.29
C THR A 94 -0.43 30.91 -14.19
N PHE A 95 -0.35 32.20 -13.83
CA PHE A 95 -0.27 33.32 -14.80
C PHE A 95 1.17 33.49 -15.35
N ARG A 96 1.93 32.41 -15.54
CA ARG A 96 3.31 32.46 -16.05
C ARG A 96 3.67 31.23 -16.88
N SER A 97 3.07 31.13 -18.07
CA SER A 97 3.66 30.40 -19.20
C SER A 97 3.27 31.06 -20.51
N SER A 98 4.09 32.03 -20.91
CA SER A 98 4.41 32.42 -22.31
C SER A 98 5.11 33.78 -22.29
N MET A 99 6.35 33.77 -21.80
CA MET A 99 7.28 34.85 -22.10
C MET A 99 8.64 34.20 -22.36
N ASP A 100 8.69 33.46 -23.47
CA ASP A 100 9.85 33.33 -24.38
C ASP A 100 9.52 32.32 -25.48
N ASP A 101 9.00 32.81 -26.62
CA ASP A 101 9.43 32.34 -27.94
C ASP A 101 8.89 33.30 -29.02
N SER A 102 9.83 33.93 -29.76
CA SER A 102 9.70 34.89 -30.89
C SER A 102 9.65 36.39 -30.57
#